data_AF-A0A166DFW8-F1
#
_entry.id   AF-A0A166DFW8-F1
#
_cell.length_a   1.000
_cell.length_b   1.000
_cell.length_c   1.000
_cell.angle_alpha   90.00
_cell.angle_beta   90.00
_cell.angle_gamma   90.00
#
_symmetry.space_group_name_H-M   'P 1'
#
loop_
_entity.id
_entity.type
_entity.pdbx_description
1 polymer ?
#
loop_
_entity_poly.entity_id
_entity_poly.type
_entity_poly.pdbx_seq_one_letter_code
_entity_poly.pdbx_strand_id
1 'polypeptide(L)'
;MVNMVQKRVKNHLSKNELKSMIKCFKNNCRMYKKFVFINMVRDGKKVSEACDILNIGESTGHKWLDLYNEKGPESLYPNYQNCGRHSMMSDEQLDEFSRIIENEEYLTAKRAHEIIKARYNIDYTIQNVKNILKKLEYNKSKPYQKFSKKPENAEESLKKN
;
A
#
# COMPACT_ATOMS: atom_id res chain seq x y z
N MET A 1 17.24 23.37 -38.20
CA MET A 1 16.58 22.59 -37.12
C MET A 1 16.88 21.12 -37.36
N VAL A 2 17.62 20.47 -36.45
CA VAL A 2 17.93 19.03 -36.60
C VAL A 2 16.68 18.24 -36.23
N ASN A 3 16.14 17.49 -37.18
CA ASN A 3 14.97 16.65 -36.99
C ASN A 3 15.40 15.42 -36.16
N MET A 4 15.25 15.49 -34.84
CA MET A 4 15.55 14.36 -33.96
C MET A 4 14.44 13.31 -34.10
N VAL A 5 14.71 12.26 -34.88
CA VAL A 5 13.82 11.09 -34.97
C VAL A 5 13.78 10.41 -33.60
N GLN A 6 12.70 10.64 -32.84
CA GLN A 6 12.55 10.09 -31.51
C GLN A 6 12.29 8.57 -31.59
N LYS A 7 13.24 7.77 -31.09
CA LYS A 7 13.08 6.31 -31.00
C LYS A 7 12.00 5.96 -29.97
N ARG A 8 11.11 5.03 -30.32
CA ARG A 8 10.05 4.55 -29.41
C ARG A 8 10.57 3.44 -28.50
N VAL A 9 10.17 3.46 -27.23
CA VAL A 9 10.43 2.38 -26.28
C VAL A 9 9.59 1.17 -26.66
N LYS A 10 10.21 -0.01 -26.72
CA LYS A 10 9.51 -1.28 -26.94
C LYS A 10 8.83 -1.74 -25.65
N ASN A 11 7.64 -2.32 -25.78
CA ASN A 11 6.83 -2.79 -24.65
C ASN A 11 7.35 -4.12 -24.09
N HIS A 12 8.51 -4.10 -23.44
CA HIS A 12 9.04 -5.26 -22.71
C HIS A 12 8.44 -5.41 -21.31
N LEU A 13 7.93 -4.31 -20.74
CA LEU A 13 7.29 -4.27 -19.43
C LEU A 13 6.02 -3.43 -19.53
N SER A 14 5.00 -3.79 -18.74
CA SER A 14 3.86 -2.92 -18.51
C SER A 14 4.29 -1.65 -17.75
N LYS A 15 3.48 -0.60 -17.87
CA LYS A 15 3.71 0.66 -17.14
C LYS A 15 3.76 0.46 -15.62
N ASN A 16 3.00 -0.50 -15.08
CA ASN A 16 2.97 -0.80 -13.66
C ASN A 16 4.23 -1.53 -13.21
N GLU A 17 4.69 -2.53 -13.98
CA GLU A 17 5.95 -3.22 -13.70
C GLU A 17 7.14 -2.26 -13.77
N LEU A 18 7.21 -1.40 -14.79
CA LEU A 18 8.27 -0.41 -14.89
C LEU A 18 8.30 0.54 -13.69
N LYS A 19 7.12 1.01 -13.24
CA LYS A 19 7.02 1.84 -12.03
C LYS A 19 7.47 1.09 -10.77
N SER A 20 7.10 -0.18 -10.64
CA SER A 20 7.53 -1.04 -9.52
C SER A 20 9.05 -1.23 -9.52
N MET A 21 9.65 -1.47 -10.68
CA MET A 21 11.11 -1.58 -10.83
C MET A 21 11.82 -0.28 -10.45
N ILE A 22 11.34 0.86 -10.96
CA ILE A 22 11.88 2.18 -10.60
C ILE A 22 11.82 2.39 -9.07
N LYS A 23 10.71 2.04 -8.44
CA LYS A 23 10.56 2.15 -6.98
C LYS A 23 11.53 1.24 -6.23
N CYS A 24 11.69 -0.01 -6.67
CA CYS A 24 12.62 -0.97 -6.09
C CYS A 24 14.06 -0.46 -6.15
N PHE A 25 14.53 -0.07 -7.33
CA PHE A 25 15.88 0.47 -7.51
C PHE A 25 16.10 1.76 -6.74
N LYS A 26 15.11 2.66 -6.68
CA LYS A 26 15.21 3.88 -5.86
C LYS A 26 15.46 3.57 -4.38
N ASN A 27 14.79 2.54 -3.84
CA ASN A 27 15.00 2.12 -2.47
C ASN A 27 16.39 1.48 -2.28
N ASN A 28 16.78 0.60 -3.21
CA ASN A 28 18.10 -0.04 -3.17
C ASN A 28 19.24 0.97 -3.26
N CYS A 29 19.14 1.98 -4.15
CA CYS A 29 20.12 3.05 -4.25
C CYS A 29 20.21 3.89 -2.97
N ARG A 30 19.09 4.16 -2.30
CA ARG A 30 19.08 4.84 -1.01
C ARG A 30 19.79 4.02 0.06
N MET A 31 19.55 2.71 0.11
CA MET A 31 20.22 1.80 1.05
C MET A 31 21.72 1.73 0.77
N TYR A 32 22.09 1.52 -0.49
CA TYR A 32 23.49 1.53 -0.92
C TYR A 32 24.21 2.79 -0.45
N LYS A 33 23.61 3.96 -0.66
CA LYS A 33 24.17 5.24 -0.21
C LYS A 33 24.43 5.29 1.30
N LYS A 34 23.51 4.76 2.12
CA LYS A 34 23.69 4.69 3.58
C LYS A 34 24.82 3.73 3.97
N PHE A 35 24.93 2.57 3.33
CA PHE A 35 26.02 1.64 3.61
C PHE A 35 27.38 2.18 3.18
N VAL A 36 27.46 2.88 2.04
CA VAL A 36 28.68 3.59 1.63
C VAL A 36 29.07 4.62 2.67
N PHE A 37 28.12 5.42 3.18
CA PHE A 37 28.37 6.36 4.27
C PHE A 37 28.97 5.69 5.51
N ILE A 38 28.35 4.61 5.99
CA ILE A 38 28.85 3.87 7.16
C ILE A 38 30.24 3.28 6.90
N ASN A 39 30.48 2.73 5.71
CA ASN A 39 31.80 2.19 5.36
C ASN A 39 32.87 3.29 5.37
N MET A 40 32.58 4.47 4.82
CA MET A 40 33.50 5.61 4.80
C MET A 40 33.87 6.07 6.22
N VAL A 41 32.89 6.17 7.12
CA VAL A 41 33.14 6.53 8.52
C VAL A 41 33.92 5.43 9.24
N ARG A 42 33.62 4.16 8.97
CA ARG A 42 34.37 3.00 9.50
C ARG A 42 35.83 3.00 9.03
N ASP A 43 36.10 3.45 7.81
CA ASP A 43 37.43 3.60 7.24
C ASP A 43 38.18 4.85 7.79
N GLY A 44 37.62 5.53 8.80
CA GLY A 44 38.25 6.64 9.52
C GLY A 44 37.96 8.02 8.95
N LYS A 45 37.09 8.15 7.92
CA LYS A 45 36.67 9.47 7.44
C LYS A 45 35.83 10.18 8.49
N LYS A 46 35.98 11.50 8.58
CA LYS A 46 35.10 12.34 9.40
C LYS A 46 33.67 12.28 8.84
N VAL A 47 32.68 12.37 9.74
CA VAL A 47 31.26 12.38 9.35
C VAL A 47 30.96 13.51 8.35
N SER A 48 31.51 14.70 8.56
CA SER A 48 31.35 15.84 7.65
C SER A 48 31.90 15.54 6.25
N GLU A 49 33.12 15.01 6.16
CA GLU A 49 33.74 14.64 4.88
C GLU A 49 32.91 13.58 4.12
N ALA A 50 32.41 12.56 4.82
CA ALA A 50 31.54 11.55 4.22
C ALA A 50 30.20 12.14 3.75
N CYS A 51 29.66 13.12 4.49
CA CYS A 51 28.44 13.84 4.10
C CYS A 51 28.64 14.69 2.84
N ASP A 52 29.77 15.40 2.75
CA ASP A 52 30.13 16.21 1.59
C ASP A 52 30.28 15.36 0.33
N ILE A 53 31.02 14.24 0.40
CA ILE A 53 31.21 13.32 -0.71
C ILE A 53 29.87 12.75 -1.20
N LEU A 54 28.96 12.45 -0.29
CA LEU A 54 27.64 11.90 -0.62
C LEU A 54 26.59 12.99 -0.90
N ASN A 55 26.93 14.27 -0.77
CA ASN A 55 26.01 15.40 -0.91
C ASN A 55 24.72 15.19 -0.07
N ILE A 56 24.92 15.02 1.24
CA ILE A 56 23.87 14.94 2.26
C ILE A 56 24.17 15.93 3.39
N GLY A 57 23.15 16.36 4.13
CA GLY A 57 23.38 17.21 5.30
C GLY A 57 23.98 16.42 6.47
N GLU A 58 24.89 17.04 7.23
CA GLU A 58 25.56 16.42 8.38
C GLU A 58 24.59 15.84 9.41
N SER A 59 23.49 16.54 9.69
CA SER A 59 22.43 16.06 10.59
C SER A 59 21.81 14.74 10.15
N THR A 60 21.80 14.45 8.84
CA THR A 60 21.35 13.16 8.30
C THR A 60 22.41 12.09 8.45
N GLY A 61 23.68 12.44 8.24
CA GLY A 61 24.82 11.53 8.46
C GLY A 61 24.91 11.08 9.91
N HIS A 62 24.86 12.01 10.87
CA HIS A 62 24.83 11.68 12.30
C HIS A 62 23.66 10.76 12.65
N LYS A 63 22.44 11.07 12.20
CA LYS A 63 21.28 10.18 12.42
C LYS A 63 21.49 8.77 11.87
N TRP A 64 22.11 8.63 10.69
CA TRP A 64 22.39 7.30 10.13
C TRP A 64 23.41 6.55 10.95
N LEU A 65 24.46 7.23 11.43
CA LEU A 65 25.49 6.66 12.29
C LEU A 65 24.91 6.21 13.64
N ASP A 66 24.13 7.08 14.29
CA ASP A 66 23.48 6.79 15.57
C ASP A 66 22.55 5.57 15.45
N LEU A 67 21.67 5.57 14.43
CA LEU A 67 20.77 4.43 14.17
C LEU A 67 21.55 3.13 13.94
N TYR A 68 22.61 3.18 13.14
CA TYR A 68 23.43 2.02 12.85
C TYR A 68 24.12 1.48 14.11
N ASN A 69 24.66 2.36 14.96
CA ASN A 69 25.32 1.99 16.20
C ASN A 69 24.34 1.42 17.24
N GLU A 70 23.14 1.96 17.33
CA GLU A 70 22.13 1.51 18.30
C GLU A 70 21.42 0.21 17.90
N LYS A 71 21.08 0.07 16.61
CA LYS A 71 20.11 -0.95 16.14
C LYS A 71 20.64 -1.81 14.99
N GLY A 72 21.89 -1.65 14.59
CA GLY A 72 22.51 -2.44 13.54
C GLY A 72 22.08 -2.04 12.12
N PRO A 73 22.47 -2.83 11.10
CA PRO A 73 22.27 -2.51 9.68
C PRO A 73 20.79 -2.45 9.27
N GLU A 74 19.92 -3.20 9.94
CA GLU A 74 18.47 -3.24 9.70
C GLU A 74 17.81 -1.89 9.96
N SER A 75 18.37 -1.09 10.87
CA SER A 75 17.87 0.24 11.22
C SER A 75 17.97 1.26 10.07
N LEU A 76 18.85 1.00 9.10
CA LEU A 76 19.02 1.87 7.94
C LEU A 76 17.87 1.71 6.95
N TYR A 77 17.09 0.64 7.03
CA TYR A 77 15.91 0.45 6.19
C TYR A 77 14.84 1.49 6.54
N PRO A 78 14.09 2.02 5.54
CA PRO A 78 13.01 2.93 5.84
C PRO A 78 11.92 2.21 6.65
N ASN A 79 11.62 2.73 7.84
CA ASN A 79 10.49 2.25 8.63
C ASN A 79 9.18 2.84 8.07
N TYR A 80 8.52 2.07 7.20
CA TYR A 80 7.23 2.47 6.63
C TYR A 80 6.05 2.18 7.56
N GLN A 81 6.23 1.39 8.63
CA GLN A 81 5.14 1.01 9.55
C GLN A 81 4.59 2.22 10.30
N ASN A 82 5.46 3.19 10.62
CA ASN A 82 5.09 4.44 11.30
C ASN A 82 4.98 5.64 10.35
N CYS A 83 4.94 5.40 9.03
CA CYS A 83 4.81 6.46 8.03
C CYS A 83 3.36 6.59 7.56
N GLY A 84 2.82 7.82 7.60
CA GLY A 84 1.50 8.15 7.08
C GLY A 84 0.46 8.39 8.17
N ARG A 85 -0.75 8.79 7.76
CA ARG A 85 -1.86 9.00 8.69
C ARG A 85 -2.32 7.64 9.20
N HIS A 86 -2.33 7.46 10.52
CA HIS A 86 -2.94 6.29 11.15
C HIS A 86 -4.40 6.15 10.71
N SER A 87 -4.89 4.90 10.63
CA SER A 87 -6.30 4.65 10.38
C SER A 87 -7.13 5.37 11.44
N MET A 88 -8.26 5.97 11.04
CA MET A 88 -9.19 6.58 12.00
C MET A 88 -9.84 5.53 12.91
N MET A 89 -9.90 4.28 12.45
CA MET A 89 -10.38 3.11 13.18
C MET A 89 -9.19 2.34 13.76
N SER A 90 -9.24 2.00 15.05
CA SER A 90 -8.25 1.16 15.73
C SER A 90 -8.32 -0.30 15.25
N ASP A 91 -7.29 -1.10 15.54
CA ASP A 91 -7.29 -2.52 15.19
C ASP A 91 -8.41 -3.28 15.92
N GLU A 92 -8.68 -2.93 17.19
CA GLU A 92 -9.80 -3.49 17.97
C GLU A 92 -11.17 -3.17 17.35
N GLN A 93 -11.36 -1.92 16.91
CA GLN A 93 -12.58 -1.50 16.22
C GLN A 93 -12.71 -2.19 14.85
N LEU A 94 -11.58 -2.45 14.18
CA LEU A 94 -11.56 -3.16 12.91
C LEU A 94 -11.95 -4.63 13.08
N ASP A 95 -11.45 -5.29 14.11
CA ASP A 95 -11.80 -6.67 14.46
C ASP A 95 -13.28 -6.79 14.86
N GLU A 96 -13.78 -5.87 15.68
CA GLU A 96 -15.20 -5.81 16.03
C GLU A 96 -16.06 -5.55 14.78
N PHE A 97 -15.66 -4.59 13.94
CA PHE A 97 -16.34 -4.29 12.69
C PHE A 97 -16.41 -5.53 11.78
N SER A 98 -15.32 -6.31 11.67
CA SER A 98 -15.30 -7.56 10.92
C SER A 98 -16.38 -8.53 11.40
N ARG A 99 -16.49 -8.75 12.72
CA ARG A 99 -17.53 -9.63 13.29
C ARG A 99 -18.95 -9.14 13.05
N ILE A 100 -19.16 -7.82 13.05
CA ILE A 100 -20.48 -7.22 12.76
C ILE A 100 -20.87 -7.50 11.30
N ILE A 101 -19.95 -7.31 10.34
CA ILE A 101 -20.26 -7.47 8.92
C ILE A 101 -20.34 -8.93 8.46
N GLU A 102 -19.72 -9.89 9.19
CA GLU A 102 -19.90 -11.34 8.94
C GLU A 102 -21.37 -11.76 9.06
N ASN A 103 -22.06 -11.18 10.04
CA ASN A 103 -23.46 -11.47 10.34
C ASN A 103 -24.44 -10.67 9.48
N GLU A 104 -23.96 -9.78 8.61
CA GLU A 104 -24.81 -8.95 7.75
C GLU A 104 -25.13 -9.67 6.42
N GLU A 105 -26.41 -9.93 6.20
CA GLU A 105 -26.91 -10.62 5.00
C GLU A 105 -26.66 -9.80 3.71
N TYR A 106 -26.87 -8.47 3.78
CA TYR A 106 -26.77 -7.55 2.64
C TYR A 106 -25.66 -6.49 2.82
N LEU A 107 -24.41 -6.94 2.87
CA LEU A 107 -23.27 -6.05 3.00
C LEU A 107 -22.98 -5.27 1.70
N THR A 108 -23.24 -3.97 1.72
CA THR A 108 -22.80 -3.02 0.69
C THR A 108 -21.81 -2.01 1.25
N ALA A 109 -21.04 -1.32 0.40
CA ALA A 109 -20.13 -0.26 0.86
C ALA A 109 -20.88 0.90 1.57
N LYS A 110 -22.13 1.16 1.19
CA LYS A 110 -22.98 2.15 1.84
C LYS A 110 -23.42 1.65 3.22
N ARG A 111 -23.85 0.38 3.31
CA ARG A 111 -24.23 -0.24 4.58
C ARG A 111 -23.06 -0.30 5.57
N ALA A 112 -21.88 -0.71 5.08
CA ALA A 112 -20.64 -0.68 5.84
C ALA A 112 -20.30 0.73 6.35
N HIS A 113 -20.46 1.76 5.51
CA HIS A 113 -20.27 3.16 5.92
C HIS A 113 -21.22 3.56 7.05
N GLU A 114 -22.51 3.23 6.94
CA GLU A 114 -23.52 3.52 7.97
C GLU A 114 -23.18 2.84 9.31
N ILE A 115 -22.76 1.56 9.27
CA ILE A 115 -22.34 0.82 10.48
C ILE A 115 -21.14 1.52 11.13
N ILE A 116 -20.12 1.88 10.34
CA ILE A 116 -18.92 2.53 10.87
C ILE A 116 -19.25 3.89 11.49
N LYS A 117 -20.07 4.70 10.80
CA LYS A 117 -20.48 6.01 11.30
C LYS A 117 -21.31 5.89 12.58
N ALA A 118 -22.22 4.92 12.65
CA ALA A 118 -23.09 4.73 13.81
C ALA A 118 -22.34 4.15 15.03
N ARG A 119 -21.42 3.21 14.83
CA ARG A 119 -20.72 2.51 15.92
C ARG A 119 -19.49 3.26 16.43
N TYR A 120 -18.74 3.88 15.52
CA TYR A 120 -17.43 4.46 15.85
C TYR A 120 -17.39 5.98 15.69
N ASN A 121 -18.47 6.61 15.21
CA ASN A 121 -18.51 8.05 14.89
C ASN A 121 -17.39 8.47 13.90
N ILE A 122 -17.00 7.56 13.00
CA ILE A 122 -15.99 7.80 11.97
C ILE A 122 -16.67 7.97 10.62
N ASP A 123 -16.48 9.14 9.99
CA ASP A 123 -17.03 9.43 8.67
C ASP A 123 -15.99 9.17 7.58
N TYR A 124 -16.00 7.95 7.03
CA TYR A 124 -15.15 7.58 5.90
C TYR A 124 -15.81 7.88 4.56
N THR A 125 -15.01 8.29 3.57
CA THR A 125 -15.48 8.24 2.17
C THR A 125 -15.82 6.81 1.75
N ILE A 126 -16.77 6.64 0.84
CA ILE A 126 -17.16 5.31 0.31
C ILE A 126 -15.95 4.57 -0.29
N GLN A 127 -14.97 5.28 -0.87
CA GLN A 127 -13.75 4.66 -1.38
C GLN A 127 -12.88 4.10 -0.25
N ASN A 128 -12.76 4.81 0.87
CA ASN A 128 -12.03 4.31 2.04
C ASN A 128 -12.72 3.06 2.60
N VAL A 129 -14.06 3.05 2.69
CA VAL A 129 -14.82 1.87 3.11
C VAL A 129 -14.58 0.69 2.19
N LYS A 130 -14.57 0.89 0.86
CA LYS A 130 -14.21 -0.18 -0.09
C LYS A 130 -12.80 -0.71 0.12
N ASN A 131 -11.84 0.15 0.46
CA ASN A 131 -10.47 -0.27 0.75
C ASN A 131 -10.39 -1.06 2.07
N ILE A 132 -11.15 -0.66 3.10
CA ILE A 132 -11.27 -1.37 4.37
C ILE A 132 -11.86 -2.77 4.14
N LEU A 133 -12.98 -2.86 3.42
CA LEU A 133 -13.60 -4.16 3.07
C LEU A 133 -12.63 -5.06 2.29
N LYS A 134 -11.87 -4.49 1.34
CA LYS A 134 -10.84 -5.23 0.60
C LYS A 134 -9.71 -5.72 1.50
N LYS A 135 -9.30 -4.92 2.51
CA LYS A 135 -8.27 -5.30 3.50
C LYS A 135 -8.74 -6.47 4.37
N LEU A 136 -10.05 -6.52 4.67
CA LEU A 136 -10.71 -7.61 5.39
C LEU A 136 -11.08 -8.80 4.48
N GLU A 137 -10.55 -8.87 3.26
CA GLU A 137 -10.82 -9.92 2.27
C GLU A 137 -12.29 -10.07 1.81
N TYR A 138 -13.16 -9.10 2.12
CA TYR A 138 -14.52 -9.07 1.59
C TYR A 138 -14.51 -8.69 0.11
N ASN A 139 -14.74 -9.67 -0.75
CA ASN A 139 -14.96 -9.43 -2.17
C ASN A 139 -16.31 -8.76 -2.41
N LYS A 140 -16.38 -7.90 -3.45
CA LYS A 140 -17.61 -7.26 -3.95
C LYS A 140 -18.69 -8.24 -4.45
N SER A 141 -18.49 -9.54 -4.32
CA SER A 141 -19.34 -10.59 -4.85
C SER A 141 -19.92 -11.44 -3.72
N LYS A 142 -21.02 -11.00 -3.12
CA LYS A 142 -22.08 -11.95 -2.79
C LYS A 142 -23.05 -11.95 -4.00
N PRO A 143 -22.91 -12.89 -4.96
CA PRO A 143 -23.98 -13.13 -5.92
C PRO A 143 -25.16 -13.72 -5.15
N TYR A 144 -26.37 -13.24 -5.45
CA TYR A 144 -27.65 -13.70 -4.94
C TYR A 144 -27.74 -15.22 -4.73
N GLN A 145 -28.61 -15.67 -3.81
CA GLN A 145 -29.08 -17.06 -3.78
C GLN A 145 -29.47 -17.48 -5.21
N LYS A 146 -28.74 -18.45 -5.80
CA LYS A 146 -29.29 -19.19 -6.93
C LYS A 146 -30.42 -20.02 -6.37
N PHE A 147 -31.67 -19.67 -6.69
CA PHE A 147 -32.81 -20.51 -6.39
C PHE A 147 -32.60 -21.89 -7.03
N SER A 148 -32.44 -22.93 -6.21
CA SER A 148 -32.21 -24.31 -6.67
C SER A 148 -33.42 -24.91 -7.41
N LYS A 149 -34.56 -24.22 -7.44
CA LYS A 149 -35.78 -24.65 -8.11
C LYS A 149 -35.99 -23.81 -9.36
N LYS A 150 -35.28 -24.14 -10.44
CA LYS A 150 -35.73 -23.81 -11.80
C LYS A 150 -36.86 -24.80 -12.10
N PRO A 151 -38.13 -24.38 -12.25
CA PRO A 151 -39.16 -25.28 -12.77
C PRO A 151 -38.75 -25.73 -14.18
N GLU A 152 -38.93 -27.01 -14.52
CA GLU A 152 -38.48 -27.58 -15.80
C GLU A 152 -39.00 -26.78 -17.02
N ASN A 153 -40.17 -26.15 -16.89
CA ASN A 153 -40.82 -25.37 -17.95
C ASN A 153 -40.52 -23.85 -17.96
N ALA A 154 -39.40 -23.42 -17.38
CA ALA A 154 -38.99 -22.02 -17.39
C ALA A 154 -38.66 -21.50 -18.81
N GLU A 155 -38.21 -22.36 -19.72
CA GLU A 155 -37.82 -21.94 -21.08
C GLU A 155 -39.00 -21.84 -22.05
N GLU A 156 -40.05 -22.65 -21.85
CA GLU A 156 -41.26 -22.63 -22.68
C GLU A 156 -42.15 -21.41 -22.41
N SER A 157 -42.18 -20.95 -21.16
CA SER A 157 -42.99 -19.80 -20.73
C SER A 157 -42.44 -18.45 -21.20
N LEU A 158 -41.14 -18.36 -21.50
CA LEU A 158 -40.47 -17.14 -21.98
C LEU A 158 -40.62 -16.89 -23.48
N LYS A 159 -40.97 -17.92 -24.28
CA LYS A 159 -41.11 -17.80 -25.74
C LYS A 159 -42.51 -17.39 -26.22
N LYS A 160 -43.45 -17.16 -25.30
CA LYS A 160 -44.87 -16.94 -25.61
C LYS A 160 -45.34 -15.48 -25.65
N ASN A 161 -44.41 -14.51 -25.64
CA ASN A 161 -44.70 -13.09 -25.87
C ASN A 161 -43.87 -12.55 -27.03
#